data_AF-A0A6G1B3B7-F1
#
_entry.id   AF-A0A6G1B3B7-F1
#
_cell.length_a   1.000
_cell.length_b   1.000
_cell.length_c   1.000
_cell.angle_alpha   90.00
_cell.angle_beta   90.00
_cell.angle_gamma   90.00
#
_symmetry.space_group_name_H-M   'P 1'
#
loop_
_entity.id
_entity.type
_entity.pdbx_description
1 polymer ?
#
loop_
_entity_poly.entity_id
_entity_poly.type
_entity_poly.pdbx_seq_one_letter_code
_entity_poly.pdbx_strand_id
1 'polypeptide(L)'
;MCGCMHSTQDQALHLEGDPSASAAPTSTLAPRKMPKRSTTSLYISSLTALRKGSDLEKAIATIALIFRNSSDHDGKLGKATAKNLLQTQFRNFTEGQEAKPKYKDLLSELDEHTENKLDFEDFMILLLSITVTSELLQNIWSVKIMK
;
A
#
# COMPACT_ATOMS: atom_id res chain seq x y z
N MET A 1 16.08 52.71 43.29
CA MET A 1 17.10 53.64 42.74
C MET A 1 16.94 53.64 41.23
N CYS A 2 16.93 54.81 40.61
CA CYS A 2 16.87 55.00 39.16
C CYS A 2 17.86 56.13 38.81
N GLY A 3 18.60 56.01 37.72
CA GLY A 3 19.66 56.98 37.35
C GLY A 3 20.33 56.61 36.03
N CYS A 4 20.03 57.38 34.99
CA CYS A 4 20.49 57.19 33.61
C CYS A 4 21.97 57.58 33.42
N MET A 5 22.58 57.15 32.30
CA MET A 5 23.45 58.02 31.50
C MET A 5 23.35 57.67 30.00
N HIS A 6 23.28 58.70 29.15
CA HIS A 6 23.48 58.66 27.70
C HIS A 6 24.86 59.26 27.37
N SER A 7 25.45 58.92 26.21
CA SER A 7 26.31 59.88 25.49
C SER A 7 26.36 59.63 23.99
N THR A 8 26.41 60.74 23.27
CA THR A 8 26.51 60.99 21.82
C THR A 8 27.98 61.34 21.42
N GLN A 9 28.44 61.43 20.16
CA GLN A 9 27.88 61.27 18.79
C GLN A 9 29.07 61.25 17.76
N ASP A 10 28.76 61.17 16.44
CA ASP A 10 29.52 61.64 15.25
C ASP A 10 30.45 60.62 14.55
N GLN A 11 30.67 60.64 13.22
CA GLN A 11 30.28 61.60 12.16
C GLN A 11 30.14 60.89 10.79
N ALA A 12 29.34 61.48 9.88
CA ALA A 12 29.58 61.77 8.45
C ALA A 12 30.66 60.98 7.62
N LEU A 13 30.54 60.73 6.30
CA LEU A 13 29.54 61.05 5.25
C LEU A 13 29.80 60.17 4.00
N HIS A 14 28.74 59.85 3.24
CA HIS A 14 28.63 59.65 1.77
C HIS A 14 29.90 59.58 0.88
N LEU A 15 29.99 58.56 0.01
CA LEU A 15 29.82 58.71 -1.46
C LEU A 15 29.87 57.38 -2.25
N GLU A 16 29.42 57.45 -3.50
CA GLU A 16 28.98 56.36 -4.40
C GLU A 16 30.08 55.88 -5.38
N GLY A 17 30.05 54.61 -5.81
CA GLY A 17 30.96 54.09 -6.83
C GLY A 17 30.90 52.57 -7.06
N ASP A 18 30.19 52.15 -8.11
CA ASP A 18 30.18 50.80 -8.72
C ASP A 18 30.78 50.94 -10.16
N PRO A 19 31.10 49.89 -10.96
CA PRO A 19 31.05 48.45 -10.71
C PRO A 19 32.32 47.67 -11.10
N SER A 20 32.47 46.42 -10.63
CA SER A 20 33.35 45.39 -11.25
C SER A 20 32.98 43.97 -10.79
N ALA A 21 32.01 43.35 -11.46
CA ALA A 21 31.62 41.96 -11.20
C ALA A 21 32.59 40.95 -11.84
N SER A 22 33.47 40.35 -11.03
CA SER A 22 34.31 39.23 -11.46
C SER A 22 33.49 37.94 -11.59
N ALA A 23 33.46 37.36 -12.78
CA ALA A 23 32.60 36.22 -13.09
C ALA A 23 33.18 34.89 -12.57
N ALA A 24 32.40 34.19 -11.74
CA ALA A 24 32.54 32.76 -11.48
C ALA A 24 31.19 32.08 -11.75
N PRO A 25 31.13 31.00 -12.56
CA PRO A 25 29.87 30.34 -12.86
C PRO A 25 29.41 29.49 -11.67
N THR A 26 28.51 30.04 -10.85
CA THR A 26 27.77 29.26 -9.85
C THR A 26 27.01 28.13 -10.53
N SER A 27 27.46 26.90 -10.36
CA SER A 27 26.78 25.71 -10.88
C SER A 27 25.52 25.43 -10.06
N THR A 28 24.46 26.18 -10.35
CA THR A 28 23.12 25.95 -9.80
C THR A 28 22.55 24.68 -10.43
N LEU A 29 22.91 23.53 -9.88
CA LEU A 29 22.25 22.26 -10.15
C LEU A 29 20.81 22.33 -9.63
N ALA A 30 19.90 22.81 -10.49
CA ALA A 30 18.48 22.76 -10.25
C ALA A 30 18.05 21.32 -9.88
N PRO A 31 17.20 21.10 -8.87
CA PRO A 31 16.74 19.77 -8.52
C PRO A 31 16.01 19.16 -9.72
N ARG A 32 16.67 18.22 -10.41
CA ARG A 32 16.11 17.51 -11.56
C ARG A 32 14.99 16.63 -11.06
N LYS A 33 13.76 17.18 -10.97
CA LYS A 33 12.54 16.45 -10.67
C LYS A 33 12.42 15.31 -11.67
N MET A 34 12.85 14.12 -11.26
CA MET A 34 12.56 12.90 -12.02
C MET A 34 11.05 12.79 -12.12
N PRO A 35 10.48 12.58 -13.31
CA PRO A 35 9.06 12.28 -13.44
C PRO A 35 8.75 11.07 -12.56
N LYS A 36 7.88 11.25 -11.56
CA LYS A 36 7.33 10.11 -10.80
C LYS A 36 6.62 9.24 -11.82
N ARG A 37 7.25 8.12 -12.24
CA ARG A 37 6.69 7.16 -13.19
C ARG A 37 5.33 6.75 -12.65
N SER A 38 4.25 7.14 -13.34
CA SER A 38 2.90 6.99 -12.79
C SER A 38 2.66 5.53 -12.48
N THR A 39 2.19 5.23 -11.27
CA THR A 39 2.00 3.86 -10.79
C THR A 39 1.12 3.06 -11.76
N THR A 40 0.12 3.74 -12.34
CA THR A 40 -0.76 3.28 -13.43
C THR A 40 0.00 2.69 -14.63
N SER A 41 1.12 3.31 -15.08
CA SER A 41 1.92 2.81 -16.21
C SER A 41 2.56 1.45 -15.93
N LEU A 42 3.00 1.22 -14.68
CA LEU A 42 3.55 -0.05 -14.24
C LEU A 42 2.45 -1.12 -14.12
N TYR A 43 1.29 -0.79 -13.53
CA TYR A 43 0.16 -1.72 -13.43
C TYR A 43 -0.34 -2.21 -14.80
N ILE A 44 -0.51 -1.31 -15.78
CA ILE A 44 -0.96 -1.69 -17.14
C ILE A 44 0.07 -2.60 -17.84
N SER A 45 1.36 -2.34 -17.63
CA SER A 45 2.44 -3.18 -18.17
C SER A 45 2.41 -4.59 -17.58
N SER A 46 2.30 -4.70 -16.25
CA SER A 46 2.21 -5.99 -15.54
C SER A 46 0.95 -6.77 -15.91
N LEU A 47 -0.20 -6.09 -15.99
CA LEU A 47 -1.47 -6.70 -16.43
C LEU A 47 -1.39 -7.24 -17.87
N THR A 48 -0.63 -6.56 -18.74
CA THR A 48 -0.40 -7.01 -20.12
C THR A 48 0.53 -8.21 -20.18
N ALA A 49 1.54 -8.31 -19.31
CA ALA A 49 2.38 -9.51 -19.19
C ALA A 49 1.55 -10.72 -18.73
N LEU A 50 0.68 -10.54 -17.73
CA LEU A 50 -0.16 -11.59 -17.16
C LEU A 50 -1.17 -12.18 -18.15
N ARG A 51 -1.60 -11.44 -19.18
CA ARG A 51 -2.41 -12.00 -20.29
C ARG A 51 -1.76 -13.21 -20.96
N LYS A 52 -0.42 -13.28 -20.98
CA LYS A 52 0.36 -14.40 -21.54
C LYS A 52 0.79 -15.44 -20.51
N GLY A 53 0.56 -15.20 -19.22
CA GLY A 53 0.91 -16.13 -18.15
C GLY A 53 0.03 -17.38 -18.11
N SER A 54 0.47 -18.39 -17.37
CA SER A 54 -0.34 -19.54 -16.97
C SER A 54 -1.51 -19.14 -16.07
N ASP A 55 -2.48 -20.03 -15.91
CA ASP A 55 -3.68 -19.73 -15.11
C ASP A 55 -3.38 -19.61 -13.61
N LEU A 56 -2.32 -20.27 -13.12
CA LEU A 56 -1.83 -20.08 -11.76
C LEU A 56 -1.20 -18.70 -11.56
N GLU A 57 -0.34 -18.25 -12.48
CA GLU A 57 0.26 -16.91 -12.42
C GLU A 57 -0.81 -15.81 -12.51
N LYS A 58 -1.81 -15.99 -13.39
CA LYS A 58 -2.98 -15.10 -13.47
C LYS A 58 -3.78 -15.09 -12.17
N ALA A 59 -4.01 -16.24 -11.53
CA ALA A 59 -4.74 -16.32 -10.26
C ALA A 59 -3.99 -15.56 -9.15
N ILE A 60 -2.70 -15.85 -8.94
CA ILE A 60 -1.87 -15.18 -7.93
C ILE A 60 -1.83 -13.66 -8.16
N ALA A 61 -1.63 -13.21 -9.41
CA ALA A 61 -1.60 -11.79 -9.71
C ALA A 61 -2.96 -11.11 -9.60
N THR A 62 -4.06 -11.84 -9.82
CA THR A 62 -5.43 -11.35 -9.57
C THR A 62 -5.65 -11.12 -8.07
N ILE A 63 -5.20 -12.07 -7.22
CA ILE A 63 -5.25 -11.91 -5.75
C ILE A 63 -4.40 -10.71 -5.31
N ALA A 64 -3.18 -10.57 -5.84
CA ALA A 64 -2.31 -9.42 -5.56
C ALA A 64 -2.92 -8.08 -5.99
N LEU A 65 -3.63 -8.05 -7.13
CA LEU A 65 -4.33 -6.86 -7.61
C LEU A 65 -5.53 -6.51 -6.73
N ILE A 66 -6.33 -7.49 -6.32
CA ILE A 66 -7.46 -7.30 -5.38
C ILE A 66 -6.92 -6.74 -4.05
N PHE A 67 -5.92 -7.39 -3.46
CA PHE A 67 -5.27 -6.92 -2.24
C PHE A 67 -4.78 -5.48 -2.39
N ARG A 68 -4.05 -5.17 -3.47
CA ARG A 68 -3.49 -3.82 -3.68
C ARG A 68 -4.56 -2.75 -3.89
N ASN A 69 -5.67 -3.09 -4.51
CA ASN A 69 -6.79 -2.16 -4.75
C ASN A 69 -7.66 -1.94 -3.50
N SER A 70 -7.64 -2.87 -2.53
CA SER A 70 -8.37 -2.78 -1.26
C SER A 70 -7.50 -2.35 -0.07
N SER A 71 -6.18 -2.27 -0.26
CA SER A 71 -5.22 -1.78 0.74
C SER A 71 -5.23 -0.26 0.83
N ASP A 72 -4.74 0.24 1.96
CA ASP A 72 -4.55 1.66 2.22
C ASP A 72 -3.24 2.23 1.60
N HIS A 73 -2.88 3.44 2.02
CA HIS A 73 -1.69 4.14 1.56
C HIS A 73 -0.37 3.51 2.04
N ASP A 74 -0.40 2.77 3.15
CA ASP A 74 0.74 2.00 3.67
C ASP A 74 0.87 0.64 2.97
N GLY A 75 -0.12 0.26 2.16
CA GLY A 75 -0.16 -1.03 1.47
C GLY A 75 -0.60 -2.19 2.36
N LYS A 76 -1.32 -1.89 3.45
CA LYS A 76 -1.91 -2.88 4.35
C LYS A 76 -3.43 -2.93 4.16
N LEU A 77 -4.04 -4.09 4.45
CA LEU A 77 -5.47 -4.35 4.28
C LEU A 77 -6.17 -4.38 5.65
N GLY A 78 -7.14 -3.49 5.86
CA GLY A 78 -7.94 -3.49 7.09
C GLY A 78 -8.79 -4.75 7.22
N LYS A 79 -8.87 -5.32 8.44
CA LYS A 79 -9.62 -6.55 8.76
C LYS A 79 -11.08 -6.53 8.27
N ALA A 80 -11.79 -5.42 8.48
CA ALA A 80 -13.16 -5.23 7.99
C ALA A 80 -13.27 -5.29 6.45
N THR A 81 -12.29 -4.71 5.73
CA THR A 81 -12.21 -4.79 4.27
C THR A 81 -11.90 -6.20 3.81
N ALA A 82 -11.01 -6.92 4.50
CA ALA A 82 -10.73 -8.33 4.23
C ALA A 82 -11.99 -9.20 4.42
N LYS A 83 -12.76 -9.00 5.50
CA LYS A 83 -14.04 -9.69 5.72
C LYS A 83 -15.04 -9.43 4.60
N ASN A 84 -15.16 -8.18 4.12
CA ASN A 84 -15.99 -7.84 2.97
C ASN A 84 -15.50 -8.50 1.66
N LEU A 85 -14.18 -8.60 1.42
CA LEU A 85 -13.63 -9.32 0.27
C LEU A 85 -13.97 -10.82 0.32
N LEU A 86 -13.91 -11.44 1.49
CA LEU A 86 -14.32 -12.84 1.65
C LEU A 86 -15.81 -13.03 1.29
N GLN A 87 -16.68 -12.16 1.81
CA GLN A 87 -18.12 -12.22 1.57
C GLN A 87 -18.53 -11.92 0.11
N THR A 88 -17.78 -11.07 -0.59
CA THR A 88 -18.14 -10.59 -1.94
C THR A 88 -17.41 -11.28 -3.08
N GLN A 89 -16.12 -11.61 -2.92
CA GLN A 89 -15.27 -12.20 -3.97
C GLN A 89 -14.83 -13.63 -3.68
N PHE A 90 -14.90 -14.08 -2.42
CA PHE A 90 -14.53 -15.46 -2.02
C PHE A 90 -15.72 -16.34 -1.62
N ARG A 91 -16.95 -15.85 -1.88
CA ARG A 91 -18.23 -16.42 -1.42
C ARG A 91 -18.34 -17.95 -1.57
N ASN A 92 -17.94 -18.50 -2.71
CA ASN A 92 -18.11 -19.94 -2.99
C ASN A 92 -17.23 -20.84 -2.10
N PHE A 93 -16.13 -20.32 -1.54
CA PHE A 93 -15.31 -21.04 -0.56
C PHE A 93 -15.81 -20.87 0.88
N THR A 94 -16.51 -19.77 1.16
CA THR A 94 -17.07 -19.47 2.49
C THR A 94 -18.47 -20.04 2.73
N GLU A 95 -19.25 -20.21 1.66
CA GLU A 95 -20.65 -20.66 1.71
C GLU A 95 -20.78 -22.06 2.33
N GLY A 96 -21.71 -22.20 3.27
CA GLY A 96 -21.91 -23.43 4.06
C GLY A 96 -20.88 -23.65 5.17
N GLN A 97 -19.83 -22.82 5.25
CA GLN A 97 -18.79 -22.95 6.29
C GLN A 97 -19.11 -22.13 7.55
N GLU A 98 -20.13 -21.26 7.52
CA GLU A 98 -20.45 -20.27 8.56
C GLU A 98 -20.76 -20.88 9.93
N ALA A 99 -21.23 -22.13 9.96
CA ALA A 99 -21.51 -22.86 11.19
C ALA A 99 -20.25 -23.47 11.84
N LYS A 100 -19.17 -23.70 11.08
CA LYS A 100 -18.01 -24.51 11.50
C LYS A 100 -17.11 -23.75 12.49
N PRO A 101 -16.65 -24.38 13.59
CA PRO A 101 -15.80 -23.72 14.59
C PRO A 101 -14.58 -23.01 13.98
N LYS A 102 -13.73 -23.73 13.25
CA LYS A 102 -12.52 -23.16 12.61
C LYS A 102 -12.79 -21.94 11.72
N TYR A 103 -13.93 -21.93 11.03
CA TYR A 103 -14.29 -20.81 10.15
C TYR A 103 -14.81 -19.61 10.95
N LYS A 104 -15.55 -19.85 12.04
CA LYS A 104 -15.93 -18.80 13.00
C LYS A 104 -14.71 -18.20 13.68
N ASP A 105 -13.74 -19.03 14.08
CA ASP A 105 -12.49 -18.58 14.70
C ASP A 105 -11.74 -17.63 13.74
N LEU A 106 -11.51 -18.05 12.49
CA LEU A 106 -10.89 -17.24 11.43
C LEU A 106 -11.65 -15.94 11.12
N LEU A 107 -12.99 -15.97 11.12
CA LEU A 107 -13.79 -14.74 10.94
C LEU A 107 -13.75 -13.81 12.15
N SER A 108 -13.69 -14.36 13.36
CA SER A 108 -13.69 -13.57 14.60
C SER A 108 -12.41 -12.75 14.76
N GLU A 109 -11.28 -13.26 14.28
CA GLU A 109 -10.03 -12.50 14.19
C GLU A 109 -10.18 -11.25 13.30
N LEU A 110 -11.07 -11.26 12.31
CA LEU A 110 -11.38 -10.12 11.44
C LEU A 110 -12.43 -9.16 12.02
N ASP A 111 -13.16 -9.57 13.06
CA ASP A 111 -14.17 -8.74 13.75
C ASP A 111 -13.58 -7.93 14.91
N GLU A 112 -12.39 -8.28 15.40
CA GLU A 112 -11.68 -7.44 16.38
C GLU A 112 -11.41 -6.05 15.80
N HIS A 113 -11.99 -5.02 16.43
CA HIS A 113 -11.74 -3.59 16.19
C HIS A 113 -10.33 -3.15 16.65
N THR A 114 -9.32 -3.85 16.15
CA THR A 114 -7.90 -3.58 16.37
C THR A 114 -7.35 -2.85 15.14
N GLU A 115 -6.43 -1.91 15.35
CA GLU A 115 -5.66 -1.25 14.27
C GLU A 115 -4.71 -2.23 13.52
N ASN A 116 -4.79 -3.52 13.81
CA ASN A 116 -3.92 -4.54 13.25
C ASN A 116 -4.40 -4.91 11.83
N LYS A 117 -3.70 -4.38 10.83
CA LYS A 117 -3.99 -4.58 9.41
C LYS A 117 -3.15 -5.73 8.87
N LEU A 118 -3.76 -6.52 7.98
CA LEU A 118 -3.09 -7.63 7.28
C LEU A 118 -2.11 -7.07 6.24
N ASP A 119 -0.93 -7.68 6.08
CA ASP A 119 -0.23 -7.57 4.79
C ASP A 119 -0.61 -8.69 3.81
N PHE A 120 0.14 -8.77 2.72
CA PHE A 120 -0.11 -9.70 1.65
C PHE A 120 0.18 -11.15 2.07
N GLU A 121 1.13 -11.38 2.97
CA GLU A 121 1.40 -12.73 3.50
C GLU A 121 0.25 -13.18 4.39
N ASP A 122 -0.14 -12.33 5.36
CA ASP A 122 -1.30 -12.58 6.24
C ASP A 122 -2.58 -12.86 5.44
N PHE A 123 -2.85 -12.05 4.41
CA PHE A 123 -4.02 -12.21 3.55
C PHE A 123 -3.98 -13.51 2.73
N MET A 124 -2.81 -13.90 2.23
CA MET A 124 -2.64 -15.18 1.52
C MET A 124 -2.81 -16.38 2.47
N ILE A 125 -2.32 -16.29 3.71
CA ILE A 125 -2.52 -17.31 4.75
C ILE A 125 -4.00 -17.45 5.09
N LEU A 126 -4.72 -16.34 5.24
CA LEU A 126 -6.17 -16.31 5.47
C LEU A 126 -6.95 -16.98 4.33
N LEU A 127 -6.69 -16.60 3.07
CA LEU A 127 -7.34 -17.20 1.90
C LEU A 127 -7.07 -18.71 1.84
N LEU A 128 -5.82 -19.14 2.05
CA LEU A 128 -5.45 -20.55 2.05
C LEU A 128 -6.15 -21.32 3.18
N SER A 129 -6.19 -20.76 4.38
CA SER A 129 -6.82 -21.39 5.56
C SER A 129 -8.31 -21.61 5.38
N ILE A 130 -9.02 -20.65 4.78
CA ILE A 130 -10.43 -20.78 4.40
C ILE A 130 -10.58 -21.83 3.28
N THR A 131 -9.74 -21.78 2.24
CA THR A 131 -9.75 -22.74 1.12
C THR A 131 -9.62 -24.19 1.62
N VAL A 132 -8.65 -24.47 2.49
CA VAL A 132 -8.38 -25.80 3.06
C VAL A 132 -9.54 -26.29 3.96
N THR A 133 -10.21 -25.37 4.66
CA THR A 133 -11.35 -25.67 5.53
C THR A 133 -12.65 -25.88 4.74
N SER A 134 -12.73 -25.38 3.51
CA SER A 134 -13.93 -25.37 2.67
C SER A 134 -14.31 -26.74 2.12
N GLU A 135 -15.61 -27.06 2.15
CA GLU A 135 -16.17 -28.22 1.44
C GLU A 135 -15.98 -28.14 -0.08
N LEU A 136 -15.89 -26.93 -0.66
CA LEU A 136 -15.66 -26.79 -2.09
C LEU A 136 -14.33 -27.44 -2.51
N LEU A 137 -13.27 -27.29 -1.70
CA LEU A 137 -11.99 -27.96 -1.98
C LEU A 137 -12.10 -29.48 -1.86
N GLN A 138 -12.80 -29.97 -0.84
CA GLN A 138 -13.04 -31.41 -0.65
C GLN A 138 -13.84 -32.00 -1.82
N ASN A 139 -14.82 -31.26 -2.34
CA ASN A 139 -15.61 -31.65 -3.51
C ASN A 139 -14.78 -31.65 -4.80
N ILE A 140 -13.91 -30.66 -5.00
CA ILE A 140 -12.97 -30.63 -6.14
C ILE A 140 -12.02 -31.84 -6.09
N TRP A 141 -11.58 -32.25 -4.90
CA TRP A 141 -10.71 -33.42 -4.73
C TRP A 141 -11.46 -34.76 -4.83
N SER A 142 -12.67 -34.87 -4.30
CA SER A 142 -13.45 -36.12 -4.32
C SER A 142 -13.91 -36.52 -5.73
N VAL A 143 -14.27 -35.54 -6.57
CA VAL A 143 -14.57 -35.75 -8.00
C VAL A 143 -13.40 -36.42 -8.74
N LYS A 144 -12.16 -36.25 -8.27
CA LYS A 144 -10.95 -36.85 -8.87
C LYS A 144 -10.73 -38.32 -8.46
N ILE A 145 -11.43 -38.81 -7.45
CA ILE A 145 -11.30 -40.18 -6.90
C ILE A 145 -12.34 -41.14 -7.51
N MET A 146 -13.41 -40.63 -8.12
CA MET A 146 -14.36 -41.42 -8.89
C MET A 146 -13.83 -41.70 -10.31
N LYS A 147 -12.92 -42.68 -10.44
CA LYS A 147 -12.46 -43.18 -11.74
C LYS A 147 -12.04 -44.65 -11.70
#